data_AF-A0A522JZV2-F1
#
_entry.id   AF-A0A522JZV2-F1
#
_cell.length_a   1.000
_cell.length_b   1.000
_cell.length_c   1.000
_cell.angle_alpha   90.00
_cell.angle_beta   90.00
_cell.angle_gamma   90.00
#
_symmetry.space_group_name_H-M   'P 1'
#
loop_
_entity.id
_entity.type
_entity.pdbx_description
1 polymer ?
#
loop_
_entity_poly.entity_id
_entity_poly.type
_entity_poly.pdbx_seq_one_letter_code
_entity_poly.pdbx_strand_id
1 'polypeptide(L)'
;EYDSARPNASPQRAGMPGPSLDDEPYFESAPAGELQPRSAGRARRGANRHSVMPMAKRLLRLLLAHPALVDNLGDQQLEVLEHGPHLIMVRELLALAHASGARHVGALLQAADPGSDLAEVLSALSIELLSQDDLPDPQTEWNDALCRIEIETLEAEQSSLIKAGLHDDMARKRYQEITGQIKLLRNVSSH
;
A
#
# COMPACT_ATOMS: atom_id res chain seq x y z
N GLU A 1 3.13 92.01 10.16
CA GLU A 1 2.91 93.20 10.99
C GLU A 1 1.93 92.84 12.10
N TYR A 2 2.33 93.04 13.37
CA TYR A 2 1.57 92.91 14.63
C TYR A 2 0.97 91.50 14.93
N ASP A 3 0.79 90.96 16.14
CA ASP A 3 1.13 91.25 17.54
C ASP A 3 0.34 90.19 18.36
N SER A 4 0.72 89.64 19.51
CA SER A 4 1.98 89.18 20.09
C SER A 4 1.59 88.24 21.25
N ALA A 5 2.52 87.34 21.58
CA ALA A 5 2.71 86.76 22.92
C ALA A 5 1.86 85.55 23.41
N ARG A 6 2.53 84.38 23.37
CA ARG A 6 2.58 83.35 24.44
C ARG A 6 3.23 83.96 25.72
N PRO A 7 3.13 83.37 26.96
CA PRO A 7 3.52 81.97 27.26
C PRO A 7 2.93 81.24 28.51
N ASN A 8 3.33 79.94 28.64
CA ASN A 8 3.61 79.13 29.86
C ASN A 8 2.48 78.76 30.86
N ALA A 9 2.46 77.63 31.59
CA ALA A 9 3.39 76.51 31.84
C ALA A 9 2.65 75.30 32.48
N SER A 10 3.20 74.07 32.33
CA SER A 10 2.86 72.82 33.06
C SER A 10 3.43 72.81 34.52
N PRO A 11 3.25 71.79 35.43
CA PRO A 11 3.75 70.40 35.25
C PRO A 11 3.11 69.20 36.05
N GLN A 12 3.16 67.99 35.45
CA GLN A 12 3.75 66.70 35.94
C GLN A 12 3.33 65.94 37.25
N ARG A 13 2.91 64.66 37.10
CA ARG A 13 3.34 63.38 37.78
C ARG A 13 2.21 62.32 37.75
N ALA A 14 2.38 61.12 37.19
CA ALA A 14 2.99 59.88 37.71
C ALA A 14 2.08 58.96 38.56
N GLY A 15 1.81 57.73 38.08
CA GLY A 15 1.78 56.50 38.93
C GLY A 15 0.45 55.82 39.31
N MET A 16 0.30 54.56 38.87
CA MET A 16 -0.18 53.36 39.61
C MET A 16 -1.71 53.05 39.77
N PRO A 17 -2.09 51.75 40.01
CA PRO A 17 -3.31 51.10 39.46
C PRO A 17 -4.28 50.41 40.48
N GLY A 18 -5.46 49.98 39.98
CA GLY A 18 -6.40 48.95 40.51
C GLY A 18 -7.37 49.36 41.64
N PRO A 19 -8.29 48.50 42.12
CA PRO A 19 -9.13 47.46 41.47
C PRO A 19 -10.61 47.44 42.01
N SER A 20 -11.39 46.39 41.65
CA SER A 20 -12.55 45.77 42.39
C SER A 20 -13.98 46.10 41.88
N LEU A 21 -14.75 45.11 41.38
CA LEU A 21 -15.77 44.26 42.07
C LEU A 21 -17.05 45.06 42.39
N ASP A 22 -18.31 44.69 42.14
CA ASP A 22 -19.06 43.45 41.87
C ASP A 22 -20.45 43.90 41.33
N ASP A 23 -21.08 43.18 40.38
CA ASP A 23 -22.54 42.92 40.34
C ASP A 23 -22.89 41.96 39.17
N GLU A 24 -23.29 40.72 39.47
CA GLU A 24 -24.46 39.99 38.90
C GLU A 24 -24.35 38.44 39.03
N PRO A 25 -25.48 37.72 39.17
CA PRO A 25 -25.60 36.51 39.97
C PRO A 25 -25.56 35.18 39.20
N TYR A 26 -25.01 34.21 39.92
CA TYR A 26 -25.34 32.78 40.03
C TYR A 26 -26.44 32.19 39.11
N PHE A 27 -26.01 31.45 38.08
CA PHE A 27 -26.80 30.38 37.47
C PHE A 27 -26.46 29.04 38.15
N GLU A 28 -27.47 28.44 38.75
CA GLU A 28 -27.49 27.11 39.38
C GLU A 28 -27.09 26.03 38.37
N SER A 29 -25.95 25.38 38.59
CA SER A 29 -25.47 24.26 37.76
C SER A 29 -26.13 22.95 38.18
N ALA A 30 -26.87 22.32 37.26
CA ALA A 30 -27.41 20.97 37.40
C ALA A 30 -26.28 19.90 37.42
N PRO A 31 -26.49 18.74 38.07
CA PRO A 31 -25.41 17.80 38.37
C PRO A 31 -24.99 16.98 37.16
N ALA A 32 -23.70 16.64 37.15
CA ALA A 32 -23.00 15.82 36.17
C ALA A 32 -23.67 14.45 35.97
N GLY A 33 -24.39 14.31 34.85
CA GLY A 33 -24.66 13.03 34.22
C GLY A 33 -23.53 12.71 33.26
N GLU A 34 -22.72 11.71 33.61
CA GLU A 34 -21.66 11.13 32.79
C GLU A 34 -22.17 10.69 31.40
N LEU A 35 -22.03 11.58 30.41
CA LEU A 35 -22.05 11.19 29.01
C LEU A 35 -20.64 10.74 28.64
N GLN A 36 -20.43 9.43 28.78
CA GLN A 36 -19.29 8.69 28.24
C GLN A 36 -18.92 9.19 26.84
N PRO A 37 -17.64 9.53 26.57
CA PRO A 37 -17.19 9.76 25.21
C PRO A 37 -17.31 8.44 24.45
N ARG A 38 -18.29 8.34 23.55
CA ARG A 38 -18.41 7.22 22.61
C ARG A 38 -17.19 7.25 21.70
N SER A 39 -16.22 6.42 22.07
CA SER A 39 -15.21 5.80 21.20
C SER A 39 -14.41 6.78 20.32
N ALA A 40 -13.43 7.43 20.96
CA ALA A 40 -12.15 7.61 20.30
C ALA A 40 -11.55 6.22 20.02
N GLY A 41 -11.09 6.03 18.78
CA GLY A 41 -10.34 4.84 18.40
C GLY A 41 -11.14 3.82 17.61
N ARG A 42 -11.51 4.15 16.37
CA ARG A 42 -11.21 3.18 15.30
C ARG A 42 -9.69 3.08 15.27
N ALA A 43 -9.19 2.23 16.17
CA ALA A 43 -7.83 1.77 16.18
C ALA A 43 -7.44 1.51 14.73
N ARG A 44 -6.29 2.05 14.37
CA ARG A 44 -5.54 1.75 13.17
C ARG A 44 -5.47 0.23 13.07
N ARG A 45 -6.47 -0.41 12.46
CA ARG A 45 -6.45 -1.84 12.17
C ARG A 45 -5.38 -1.99 11.10
N GLY A 46 -4.28 -2.63 11.54
CA GLY A 46 -3.03 -2.94 10.85
C GLY A 46 -2.80 -2.23 9.53
N ALA A 47 -1.86 -1.29 9.36
CA ALA A 47 -0.43 -1.47 9.61
C ALA A 47 0.16 -2.84 9.17
N ASN A 48 -0.55 -3.58 8.34
CA ASN A 48 0.02 -4.54 7.40
C ASN A 48 -0.75 -4.42 6.09
N ARG A 49 -0.78 -3.19 5.53
CA ARG A 49 -1.06 -3.05 4.10
C ARG A 49 0.09 -3.76 3.44
N HIS A 50 -0.08 -5.05 3.14
CA HIS A 50 0.87 -5.82 2.37
C HIS A 50 1.16 -4.99 1.14
N SER A 51 2.31 -4.30 1.14
CA SER A 51 2.74 -3.51 0.01
C SER A 51 3.04 -4.56 -1.05
N VAL A 52 2.04 -4.88 -1.84
CA VAL A 52 2.17 -5.83 -2.94
C VAL A 52 3.35 -5.34 -3.75
N MET A 53 4.39 -6.16 -3.86
CA MET A 53 5.57 -5.80 -4.61
C MET A 53 5.14 -5.38 -6.03
N PRO A 54 5.85 -4.42 -6.66
CA PRO A 54 5.41 -3.84 -7.93
C PRO A 54 5.06 -4.90 -8.99
N MET A 55 5.78 -6.03 -9.02
CA MET A 55 5.50 -7.15 -9.93
C MET A 55 4.27 -7.97 -9.53
N ALA A 56 4.07 -8.30 -8.25
CA ALA A 56 2.82 -8.94 -7.81
C ALA A 56 1.60 -8.04 -8.06
N LYS A 57 1.74 -6.72 -7.91
CA LYS A 57 0.67 -5.77 -8.24
C LYS A 57 0.38 -5.80 -9.75
N ARG A 58 1.39 -5.97 -10.60
CA ARG A 58 1.24 -6.15 -12.05
C ARG A 58 0.48 -7.44 -12.37
N LEU A 59 0.85 -8.58 -11.76
CA LEU A 59 0.13 -9.85 -11.94
C LEU A 59 -1.34 -9.76 -11.52
N LEU A 60 -1.62 -9.14 -10.36
CA LEU A 60 -2.99 -8.89 -9.93
C LEU A 60 -3.75 -8.08 -10.98
N ARG A 61 -3.23 -6.92 -11.40
CA ARG A 61 -3.89 -6.08 -12.42
C ARG A 61 -4.18 -6.87 -13.70
N LEU A 62 -3.22 -7.67 -14.16
CA LEU A 62 -3.37 -8.47 -15.37
C LEU A 62 -4.48 -9.52 -15.23
N LEU A 63 -4.59 -10.19 -14.08
CA LEU A 63 -5.69 -11.12 -13.79
C LEU A 63 -7.05 -10.43 -13.66
N LEU A 64 -7.11 -9.21 -13.11
CA LEU A 64 -8.36 -8.44 -13.03
C LEU A 64 -8.85 -8.03 -14.42
N ALA A 65 -7.92 -7.63 -15.28
CA ALA A 65 -8.22 -7.23 -16.66
C ALA A 65 -8.60 -8.43 -17.52
N HIS A 66 -7.92 -9.57 -17.34
CA HIS A 66 -8.13 -10.78 -18.14
C HIS A 66 -8.31 -12.02 -17.25
N PRO A 67 -9.50 -12.21 -16.65
CA PRO A 67 -9.76 -13.39 -15.81
C PRO A 67 -9.70 -14.72 -16.56
N ALA A 68 -9.76 -14.71 -17.90
CA ALA A 68 -9.61 -15.90 -18.74
C ALA A 68 -8.19 -16.49 -18.74
N LEU A 69 -7.17 -15.75 -18.30
CA LEU A 69 -5.81 -16.28 -18.15
C LEU A 69 -5.75 -17.48 -17.19
N VAL A 70 -6.66 -17.48 -16.22
CA VAL A 70 -6.80 -18.52 -15.20
C VAL A 70 -7.00 -19.91 -15.82
N ASP A 71 -7.74 -19.99 -16.93
CA ASP A 71 -8.04 -21.27 -17.59
C ASP A 71 -6.83 -21.83 -18.37
N ASN A 72 -5.81 -21.00 -18.65
CA ASN A 72 -4.64 -21.36 -19.45
C ASN A 72 -3.35 -21.47 -18.62
N LEU A 73 -3.46 -21.48 -17.28
CA LEU A 73 -2.29 -21.62 -16.42
C LEU A 73 -1.76 -23.06 -16.46
N GLY A 74 -0.50 -23.20 -16.84
CA GLY A 74 0.24 -24.46 -16.79
C GLY A 74 0.87 -24.73 -15.42
N ASP A 75 1.26 -25.98 -15.18
CA ASP A 75 1.82 -26.46 -13.91
C ASP A 75 3.06 -25.66 -13.47
N GLN A 76 3.95 -25.33 -14.40
CA GLN A 76 5.16 -24.54 -14.12
C GLN A 76 4.84 -23.15 -13.56
N GLN A 77 3.78 -22.51 -14.05
CA GLN A 77 3.38 -21.18 -13.60
C GLN A 77 2.78 -21.24 -12.20
N LEU A 78 1.99 -22.28 -11.93
CA LEU A 78 1.43 -22.53 -10.60
C LEU A 78 2.54 -22.81 -9.58
N GLU A 79 3.57 -23.57 -9.95
CA GLU A 79 4.73 -23.84 -9.09
C GLU A 79 5.47 -22.54 -8.71
N VAL A 80 5.72 -21.64 -9.67
CA VAL A 80 6.33 -20.33 -9.40
C VAL A 80 5.46 -19.49 -8.46
N LEU A 81 4.14 -19.50 -8.68
CA LEU A 81 3.19 -18.81 -7.81
C LEU A 81 3.21 -19.37 -6.38
N GLU A 82 3.33 -20.69 -6.20
CA GLU A 82 3.36 -21.36 -4.89
C GLU A 82 4.60 -20.99 -4.08
N HIS A 83 5.78 -20.99 -4.70
CA HIS A 83 7.06 -20.74 -4.03
C HIS A 83 7.37 -19.25 -3.82
N GLY A 84 6.68 -18.35 -4.53
CA GLY A 84 6.92 -16.90 -4.41
C GLY A 84 6.48 -16.32 -3.06
N PRO A 85 7.39 -15.68 -2.28
CA PRO A 85 7.12 -15.22 -0.92
C PRO A 85 6.11 -14.06 -0.83
N HIS A 86 5.83 -13.39 -1.94
CA HIS A 86 4.95 -12.22 -2.03
C HIS A 86 3.75 -12.43 -2.99
N LEU A 87 3.44 -13.68 -3.33
CA LEU A 87 2.40 -14.04 -4.31
C LEU A 87 1.11 -14.58 -3.68
N ILE A 88 0.99 -14.52 -2.35
CA ILE A 88 -0.19 -15.00 -1.60
C ILE A 88 -1.47 -14.41 -2.19
N MET A 89 -1.53 -13.09 -2.37
CA MET A 89 -2.71 -12.39 -2.87
C MET A 89 -3.05 -12.75 -4.33
N VAL A 90 -2.03 -13.07 -5.14
CA VAL A 90 -2.23 -13.55 -6.52
C VAL A 90 -2.85 -14.95 -6.50
N ARG A 91 -2.39 -15.83 -5.60
CA ARG A 91 -2.97 -17.16 -5.41
C ARG A 91 -4.40 -17.10 -4.85
N GLU A 92 -4.67 -16.20 -3.92
CA GLU A 92 -6.01 -15.99 -3.38
C GLU A 92 -6.97 -15.51 -4.47
N LEU A 93 -6.55 -14.56 -5.31
CA LEU A 93 -7.33 -14.14 -6.48
C LEU A 93 -7.55 -15.30 -7.46
N LEU A 94 -6.52 -16.11 -7.70
CA LEU A 94 -6.61 -17.26 -8.58
C LEU A 94 -7.61 -18.30 -8.08
N ALA A 95 -7.56 -18.61 -6.79
CA ALA A 95 -8.50 -19.51 -6.13
C ALA A 95 -9.93 -18.95 -6.18
N LEU A 96 -10.09 -17.65 -5.94
CA LEU A 96 -11.38 -16.97 -6.03
C LEU A 96 -11.95 -17.04 -7.46
N ALA A 97 -11.14 -16.78 -8.48
CA ALA A 97 -11.55 -16.83 -9.88
C ALA A 97 -11.99 -18.25 -10.28
N HIS A 98 -11.25 -19.28 -9.86
CA HIS A 98 -11.64 -20.68 -10.07
C HIS A 98 -12.93 -21.06 -9.35
N ALA A 99 -13.05 -20.72 -8.06
CA ALA A 99 -14.21 -21.11 -7.25
C ALA A 99 -15.50 -20.40 -7.68
N SER A 100 -15.39 -19.14 -8.10
CA SER A 100 -16.54 -18.33 -8.54
C SER A 100 -16.88 -18.50 -10.02
N GLY A 101 -15.94 -18.96 -10.84
CA GLY A 101 -16.07 -18.97 -12.30
C GLY A 101 -16.18 -17.56 -12.91
N ALA A 102 -15.80 -16.52 -12.16
CA ALA A 102 -15.96 -15.14 -12.58
C ALA A 102 -15.10 -14.82 -13.80
N ARG A 103 -15.74 -14.30 -14.86
CA ARG A 103 -15.08 -13.93 -16.13
C ARG A 103 -14.83 -12.43 -16.28
N HIS A 104 -15.20 -11.64 -15.28
CA HIS A 104 -15.02 -10.18 -15.28
C HIS A 104 -14.79 -9.65 -13.86
N VAL A 105 -14.13 -8.50 -13.76
CA VAL A 105 -13.77 -7.85 -12.49
C VAL A 105 -14.97 -7.63 -11.55
N GLY A 106 -16.14 -7.28 -12.10
CA GLY A 106 -17.35 -7.08 -11.30
C GLY A 106 -17.82 -8.35 -10.58
N ALA A 107 -17.71 -9.51 -11.20
CA ALA A 107 -18.08 -10.79 -10.58
C ALA A 107 -17.02 -11.22 -9.55
N LEU A 108 -15.73 -10.95 -9.81
CA LEU A 108 -14.66 -11.18 -8.84
C LEU A 108 -14.87 -10.33 -7.58
N LEU A 109 -15.24 -9.06 -7.72
CA LEU A 109 -15.54 -8.18 -6.59
C LEU A 109 -16.77 -8.63 -5.79
N GLN A 110 -17.79 -9.18 -6.46
CA GLN A 110 -18.97 -9.74 -5.79
C GLN A 110 -18.68 -11.06 -5.09
N ALA A 111 -17.77 -11.87 -5.64
CA ALA A 111 -17.39 -13.15 -5.05
C ALA A 111 -16.41 -13.01 -3.88
N ALA A 112 -15.63 -11.91 -3.83
CA ALA A 112 -14.69 -11.66 -2.76
C ALA A 112 -15.41 -11.40 -1.42
N ASP A 113 -14.84 -11.92 -0.33
CA ASP A 113 -15.41 -11.72 1.01
C ASP A 113 -15.38 -10.23 1.40
N PRO A 114 -16.52 -9.61 1.75
CA PRO A 114 -16.58 -8.19 2.05
C PRO A 114 -15.77 -7.85 3.31
N GLY A 115 -14.77 -6.98 3.14
CA GLY A 115 -13.86 -6.59 4.21
C GLY A 115 -12.60 -7.44 4.32
N SER A 116 -12.40 -8.40 3.41
CA SER A 116 -11.10 -9.05 3.23
C SER A 116 -10.07 -8.10 2.60
N ASP A 117 -8.79 -8.33 2.90
CA ASP A 117 -7.67 -7.60 2.29
C ASP A 117 -7.70 -7.72 0.77
N LEU A 118 -8.05 -8.90 0.25
CA LEU A 118 -8.23 -9.12 -1.18
C LEU A 118 -9.29 -8.19 -1.76
N ALA A 119 -10.49 -8.11 -1.16
CA ALA A 119 -11.56 -7.23 -1.64
C ALA A 119 -11.16 -5.74 -1.65
N GLU A 120 -10.42 -5.28 -0.64
CA GLU A 120 -9.89 -3.91 -0.61
C GLU A 120 -8.89 -3.66 -1.76
N VAL A 121 -7.97 -4.60 -2.00
CA VAL A 121 -6.98 -4.48 -3.09
C VAL A 121 -7.65 -4.56 -4.45
N LEU A 122 -8.58 -5.49 -4.67
CA LEU A 122 -9.34 -5.61 -5.92
C LEU A 122 -10.10 -4.32 -6.22
N SER A 123 -10.74 -3.72 -5.21
CA SER A 123 -11.47 -2.47 -5.37
C SER A 123 -10.54 -1.33 -5.80
N ALA A 124 -9.39 -1.18 -5.14
CA ALA A 124 -8.41 -0.16 -5.49
C ALA A 124 -7.85 -0.34 -6.91
N LEU A 125 -7.49 -1.59 -7.28
CA LEU A 125 -6.96 -1.91 -8.60
C LEU A 125 -8.00 -1.74 -9.72
N SER A 126 -9.28 -2.02 -9.45
CA SER A 126 -10.35 -1.85 -10.44
C SER A 126 -10.53 -0.40 -10.86
N ILE A 127 -10.33 0.55 -9.95
CA ILE A 127 -10.37 1.99 -10.24
C ILE A 127 -9.17 2.39 -11.11
N GLU A 128 -7.98 1.86 -10.78
CA GLU A 128 -6.77 2.11 -11.58
C GLU A 128 -6.91 1.57 -13.02
N LEU A 129 -7.54 0.40 -13.18
CA LEU A 129 -7.72 -0.25 -14.48
C LEU A 129 -8.58 0.57 -15.44
N LEU A 130 -9.60 1.29 -14.94
CA LEU A 130 -10.43 2.19 -15.75
C LEU A 130 -9.64 3.33 -16.42
N SER A 131 -8.40 3.58 -15.96
CA SER A 131 -7.53 4.64 -16.47
C SER A 131 -6.38 4.10 -17.33
N GLN A 132 -6.34 2.80 -17.64
CA GLN A 132 -5.26 2.16 -18.39
C GLN A 132 -5.73 1.64 -19.75
N ASP A 133 -4.88 1.77 -20.75
CA ASP A 133 -5.05 1.15 -22.05
C ASP A 133 -4.79 -0.36 -21.98
N ASP A 134 -5.53 -1.12 -22.78
CA ASP A 134 -5.44 -2.58 -22.84
C ASP A 134 -4.06 -3.01 -23.37
N LEU A 135 -3.42 -4.00 -22.72
CA LEU A 135 -2.10 -4.47 -23.15
C LEU A 135 -2.22 -5.41 -24.36
N PRO A 136 -1.30 -5.32 -25.33
CA PRO A 136 -1.21 -6.33 -26.38
C PRO A 136 -0.73 -7.67 -25.76
N ASP A 137 -1.49 -8.74 -26.01
CA ASP A 137 -1.23 -10.13 -25.56
C ASP A 137 -1.04 -10.33 -24.04
N PRO A 138 -2.14 -10.52 -23.29
CA PRO A 138 -2.09 -10.69 -21.84
C PRO A 138 -1.40 -11.99 -21.39
N GLN A 139 -1.31 -13.01 -22.25
CA GLN A 139 -0.65 -14.27 -21.88
C GLN A 139 0.87 -14.10 -21.87
N THR A 140 1.41 -13.43 -22.89
CA THR A 140 2.85 -13.13 -22.98
C THR A 140 3.26 -12.23 -21.82
N GLU A 141 2.48 -11.18 -21.51
CA GLU A 141 2.73 -10.29 -20.38
C GLU A 141 2.72 -11.01 -19.01
N TRP A 142 1.86 -12.01 -18.86
CA TRP A 142 1.79 -12.84 -17.66
C TRP A 142 3.05 -13.70 -17.51
N ASN A 143 3.47 -14.37 -18.58
CA ASN A 143 4.70 -15.17 -18.62
C ASN A 143 5.94 -14.32 -18.30
N ASP A 144 6.02 -13.14 -18.91
CA ASP A 144 7.08 -12.17 -18.68
C ASP A 144 7.16 -11.74 -17.22
N ALA A 145 6.01 -11.43 -16.62
CA ALA A 145 5.94 -11.02 -15.23
C ALA A 145 6.37 -12.15 -14.27
N LEU A 146 5.96 -13.40 -14.53
CA LEU A 146 6.41 -14.56 -13.75
C LEU A 146 7.91 -14.78 -13.87
N CYS A 147 8.46 -14.75 -15.10
CA CYS A 147 9.89 -14.95 -15.29
C CYS A 147 10.72 -13.84 -14.60
N ARG A 148 10.24 -12.60 -14.59
CA ARG A 148 10.88 -11.50 -13.85
C ARG A 148 10.90 -11.73 -12.35
N ILE A 149 9.80 -12.24 -11.77
CA ILE A 149 9.72 -12.56 -10.34
C ILE A 149 10.69 -13.69 -9.97
N GLU A 150 10.80 -14.70 -10.82
CA GLU A 150 11.73 -15.80 -10.61
C GLU A 150 13.18 -15.31 -10.64
N ILE A 151 13.54 -14.49 -11.64
CA ILE A 151 14.86 -13.86 -11.70
C ILE A 151 15.13 -13.01 -10.45
N GLU A 152 14.18 -12.18 -10.01
CA GLU A 152 14.32 -11.35 -8.80
C GLU A 152 14.55 -12.20 -7.54
N THR A 153 13.84 -13.33 -7.43
CA THR A 153 14.00 -14.28 -6.32
C THR A 153 15.39 -14.91 -6.31
N LEU A 154 15.87 -15.33 -7.49
CA LEU A 154 17.20 -15.89 -7.66
C LEU A 154 18.31 -14.84 -7.40
N GLU A 155 18.11 -13.60 -7.82
CA GLU A 155 19.04 -12.48 -7.54
C GLU A 155 19.09 -12.13 -6.05
N ALA A 156 17.95 -12.20 -5.35
CA ALA A 156 17.90 -12.04 -3.90
C ALA A 156 18.66 -13.17 -3.18
N GLU A 157 18.53 -14.41 -3.65
CA GLU A 157 19.28 -15.56 -3.11
C GLU A 157 20.79 -15.39 -3.35
N GLN A 158 21.22 -15.00 -4.55
CA GLN A 158 22.63 -14.69 -4.83
C GLN A 158 23.16 -13.59 -3.91
N SER A 159 22.38 -12.52 -3.73
CA SER A 159 22.75 -11.40 -2.85
C SER A 159 22.91 -11.86 -1.40
N SER A 160 22.08 -12.80 -0.94
CA SER A 160 22.20 -13.42 0.38
C SER A 160 23.50 -14.24 0.51
N LEU A 161 23.81 -15.07 -0.50
CA LEU A 161 25.05 -15.86 -0.53
C LEU A 161 26.31 -14.98 -0.53
N ILE A 162 26.28 -13.87 -1.29
CA ILE A 162 27.36 -12.89 -1.32
C ILE A 162 27.53 -12.23 0.05
N LYS A 163 26.43 -11.79 0.68
CA LYS A 163 26.46 -11.20 2.03
C LYS A 163 26.97 -12.19 3.08
N ALA A 164 26.68 -13.48 2.91
CA ALA A 164 27.18 -14.55 3.77
C ALA A 164 28.66 -14.92 3.50
N GLY A 165 29.32 -14.28 2.53
CA GLY A 165 30.76 -14.40 2.28
C GLY A 165 31.21 -15.62 1.47
N LEU A 166 30.28 -16.43 0.94
CA LEU A 166 30.57 -17.64 0.14
C LEU A 166 31.67 -18.55 0.72
N HIS A 167 31.69 -18.70 2.05
CA HIS A 167 32.80 -19.38 2.73
C HIS A 167 32.93 -20.86 2.36
N ASP A 168 31.81 -21.53 2.07
CA ASP A 168 31.79 -22.97 1.82
C ASP A 168 31.66 -23.34 0.34
N ASP A 169 32.14 -24.53 -0.04
CA ASP A 169 32.07 -25.04 -1.41
C ASP A 169 30.63 -25.24 -1.87
N MET A 170 29.71 -25.58 -0.96
CA MET A 170 28.28 -25.68 -1.25
C MET A 170 27.68 -24.32 -1.65
N ALA A 171 28.05 -23.24 -0.95
CA ALA A 171 27.57 -21.89 -1.25
C ALA A 171 28.08 -21.41 -2.62
N ARG A 172 29.34 -21.73 -2.97
CA ARG A 172 29.92 -21.40 -4.27
C ARG A 172 29.26 -22.18 -5.41
N LYS A 173 28.98 -23.47 -5.22
CA LYS A 173 28.22 -24.29 -6.19
C LYS A 173 26.82 -23.74 -6.41
N ARG A 174 26.09 -23.45 -5.33
CA ARG A 174 24.74 -22.87 -5.40
C ARG A 174 24.73 -21.55 -6.17
N TYR A 175 25.71 -20.68 -5.91
CA TYR A 175 25.85 -19.41 -6.63
C TYR A 175 26.05 -19.60 -8.16
N GLN A 176 26.88 -20.57 -8.55
CA GLN A 176 27.12 -20.90 -9.96
C GLN A 176 25.87 -21.49 -10.63
N GLU A 177 25.15 -22.38 -9.94
CA GLU A 177 23.87 -22.93 -10.40
C GLU A 177 22.84 -21.83 -10.65
N ILE A 178 22.65 -20.94 -9.68
CA ILE A 178 21.70 -19.82 -9.82
C ILE A 178 22.11 -18.92 -10.99
N THR A 179 23.40 -18.64 -11.17
CA THR A 179 23.89 -17.85 -12.30
C THR A 179 23.57 -18.51 -13.65
N GLY A 180 23.67 -19.85 -13.73
CA GLY A 180 23.27 -20.62 -14.91
C GLY A 180 21.77 -20.52 -15.17
N GLN A 181 20.95 -20.67 -14.12
CA GLN A 181 19.50 -20.59 -14.20
C GLN A 181 19.01 -19.21 -14.66
N ILE A 182 19.53 -18.12 -14.08
CA ILE A 182 19.18 -16.75 -14.51
C ILE A 182 19.48 -16.52 -15.99
N LYS A 183 20.62 -17.02 -16.49
CA LYS A 183 20.98 -16.91 -17.91
C LYS A 183 19.99 -17.66 -18.80
N LEU A 184 19.60 -18.87 -18.41
CA LEU A 184 18.62 -19.66 -19.15
C LEU A 184 17.27 -18.95 -19.18
N LEU A 185 16.77 -18.49 -18.03
CA LEU A 185 15.49 -17.77 -17.92
C LEU A 185 15.45 -16.51 -18.77
N ARG A 186 16.51 -15.69 -18.74
CA ARG A 186 16.61 -14.48 -19.59
C ARG A 186 16.58 -14.77 -21.09
N ASN A 187 17.13 -15.90 -21.51
CA ASN A 187 17.10 -16.32 -22.91
C ASN A 187 15.68 -16.77 -23.32
N VAL A 188 14.93 -17.38 -22.40
CA VAL A 188 13.54 -17.80 -22.64
C VAL A 188 12.60 -16.60 -22.73
N SER A 189 12.76 -15.56 -21.90
CA SER A 189 11.93 -14.34 -21.99
C SER A 189 12.26 -13.42 -23.16
N SER A 190 13.35 -13.66 -23.88
CA SER A 190 13.76 -12.84 -25.03
C SER A 190 13.23 -13.38 -26.36
N HIS A 191 12.41 -14.43 -26.33
CA HIS A 191 11.88 -15.16 -27.48
C HIS A 191 10.36 -15.10 -27.53
#